data_AF-A0A940SSW9-F1
#
_entry.id   AF-A0A940SSW9-F1
#
_cell.length_a   1.000
_cell.length_b   1.000
_cell.length_c   1.000
_cell.angle_alpha   90.00
_cell.angle_beta   90.00
_cell.angle_gamma   90.00
#
_symmetry.space_group_name_H-M   'P 1'
#
loop_
_entity.id
_entity.type
_entity.pdbx_description
1 polymer ?
#
loop_
_entity_poly.entity_id
_entity_poly.type
_entity_poly.pdbx_seq_one_letter_code
_entity_poly.pdbx_strand_id
1 'polypeptide(L)'
;MRTSEETLAALRNCPHYGISELLQIMQVLRSENGCPWDKEQTHQSIRQDFLEECYEAVEAIEADSVPMMREELGDVLLQVVFHCQ
;
A
#
# COMPACT_ATOMS: atom_id res chain seq x y z
N MET A 1 -7.82 22.17 2.24
CA MET A 1 -7.29 20.83 1.93
C MET A 1 -5.78 20.94 1.98
N ARG A 2 -5.08 19.99 2.60
CA ARG A 2 -3.60 20.01 2.67
C ARG A 2 -3.01 19.74 1.28
N THR A 3 -1.84 20.30 0.97
CA THR A 3 -1.07 19.94 -0.24
C THR A 3 -0.42 18.56 -0.06
N SER A 4 0.06 17.96 -1.16
CA SER A 4 0.82 16.70 -1.09
C SER A 4 2.10 16.87 -0.24
N GLU A 5 2.78 18.01 -0.32
CA GLU A 5 3.97 18.30 0.48
C GLU A 5 3.67 18.43 1.97
N GLU A 6 2.58 19.13 2.34
CA GLU A 6 2.11 19.23 3.73
C GLU A 6 1.70 17.87 4.29
N THR A 7 1.06 17.03 3.45
CA THR A 7 0.64 15.67 3.81
C THR A 7 1.86 14.79 4.05
N LEU A 8 2.86 14.80 3.16
CA LEU A 8 4.11 14.06 3.34
C LEU A 8 4.90 14.52 4.57
N ALA A 9 4.96 15.83 4.83
CA ALA A 9 5.62 16.36 6.02
C ALA A 9 4.95 15.87 7.31
N ALA A 10 3.62 15.76 7.32
CA ALA A 10 2.87 15.19 8.44
C ALA A 10 3.10 13.68 8.56
N LEU A 11 3.02 12.94 7.45
CA LEU A 11 3.21 11.48 7.42
C LEU A 11 4.60 11.08 7.90
N ARG A 12 5.67 11.77 7.47
CA ARG A 12 7.05 11.48 7.88
C ARG A 12 7.28 11.53 9.40
N ASN A 13 6.49 12.33 10.11
CA ASN A 13 6.58 12.48 11.56
C ASN A 13 5.43 11.76 12.29
N CYS A 14 4.69 10.89 11.59
CA CYS A 14 3.58 10.18 12.18
C CYS A 14 4.09 9.12 13.18
N PRO A 15 3.65 9.15 14.46
CA PRO A 15 4.12 8.19 15.45
C PRO A 15 3.55 6.78 15.23
N HIS A 16 2.47 6.65 14.46
CA HIS A 16 1.82 5.39 14.16
C HIS A 16 1.16 5.46 12.79
N TYR A 17 1.31 4.40 11.97
CA TYR A 17 0.66 4.31 10.67
C TYR A 17 -0.53 3.36 10.78
N GLY A 18 -1.73 3.88 10.56
CA GLY A 18 -2.95 3.11 10.38
C GLY A 18 -3.46 3.19 8.94
N ILE A 19 -4.68 2.70 8.76
CA ILE A 19 -5.34 2.71 7.44
C ILE A 19 -5.52 4.13 6.89
N SER A 20 -5.79 5.12 7.75
CA SER A 20 -5.95 6.51 7.33
C SER A 20 -4.67 7.12 6.76
N GLU A 21 -3.51 6.74 7.30
CA GLU A 21 -2.21 7.17 6.80
C GLU A 21 -1.87 6.46 5.50
N LEU A 22 -2.17 5.16 5.38
CA LEU A 22 -2.00 4.39 4.13
C LEU A 22 -2.81 5.00 2.97
N LEU A 23 -4.07 5.37 3.20
CA LEU A 23 -4.90 6.03 2.20
C LEU A 23 -4.32 7.38 1.76
N GLN A 24 -3.78 8.17 2.70
CA GLN A 24 -3.11 9.44 2.40
C GLN A 24 -1.82 9.24 1.61
N ILE A 25 -1.01 8.23 1.97
CA ILE A 25 0.20 7.87 1.23
C ILE A 25 -0.18 7.53 -0.21
N MET A 26 -1.14 6.62 -0.41
CA MET A 26 -1.57 6.21 -1.75
C MET A 26 -2.09 7.40 -2.56
N GLN A 27 -2.89 8.27 -1.95
CA GLN A 27 -3.39 9.49 -2.59
C GLN A 27 -2.25 10.41 -3.05
N VAL A 28 -1.20 10.56 -2.23
CA VAL A 28 -0.03 11.36 -2.60
C VAL A 28 0.73 10.70 -3.75
N LEU A 29 0.99 9.40 -3.65
CA LEU A 29 1.72 8.62 -4.67
C LEU A 29 1.02 8.68 -6.03
N ARG A 30 -0.32 8.65 -6.06
CA ARG A 30 -1.12 8.73 -7.30
C ARG A 30 -1.59 10.15 -7.67
N SER A 31 -1.17 11.18 -6.92
CA SER A 31 -1.48 12.59 -7.26
C SER A 31 -0.72 13.05 -8.51
N GLU A 32 -1.09 14.20 -9.11
CA GLU A 32 -0.44 14.73 -10.32
C GLU A 32 1.10 14.76 -10.24
N ASN A 33 1.63 15.20 -9.08
CA ASN A 33 3.06 15.28 -8.79
C ASN A 33 3.63 14.03 -8.08
N GLY A 34 2.84 12.97 -7.98
CA GLY A 34 3.22 11.71 -7.37
C GLY A 34 4.10 10.82 -8.26
N CYS A 35 4.38 9.62 -7.77
CA CYS A 35 5.21 8.62 -8.41
C CYS A 35 4.67 8.27 -9.82
N PRO A 36 5.50 8.34 -10.88
CA PRO A 36 5.07 7.99 -12.24
C PRO A 36 4.51 6.57 -12.36
N TRP A 37 5.20 5.60 -11.74
CA TRP A 37 4.80 4.18 -11.79
C TRP A 37 3.47 3.95 -11.07
N ASP A 38 3.27 4.52 -9.87
CA ASP A 38 2.02 4.33 -9.14
C ASP A 38 0.82 4.89 -9.91
N LYS A 39 0.99 6.00 -10.64
CA LYS A 39 -0.09 6.66 -11.39
C LYS A 39 -0.54 5.89 -12.62
N GLU A 40 0.38 5.22 -13.31
CA GLU A 40 0.06 4.46 -14.53
C GLU A 40 -0.58 3.10 -14.23
N GLN A 41 -0.53 2.64 -12.98
CA GLN A 41 -1.12 1.37 -12.58
C GLN A 41 -2.65 1.35 -12.69
N THR A 42 -3.14 0.25 -13.25
CA THR A 42 -4.55 -0.10 -13.44
C THR A 42 -4.83 -1.41 -12.71
N HIS A 43 -6.11 -1.75 -12.49
CA HIS A 43 -6.45 -3.05 -11.91
C HIS A 43 -5.87 -4.23 -12.70
N GLN A 44 -5.71 -4.08 -14.02
CA GLN A 44 -5.18 -5.13 -14.87
C GLN A 44 -3.65 -5.25 -14.80
N SER A 45 -2.92 -4.15 -14.56
CA SER A 45 -1.46 -4.16 -14.52
C SER A 45 -0.92 -4.76 -13.23
N ILE A 46 -1.57 -4.45 -12.09
CA ILE A 46 -1.15 -4.92 -10.76
C ILE A 46 -1.82 -6.24 -10.32
N ARG A 47 -2.66 -6.85 -11.16
CA ARG A 47 -3.36 -8.09 -10.81
C ARG A 47 -2.41 -9.24 -10.44
N GLN A 48 -1.23 -9.24 -11.07
CA GLN A 48 -0.25 -10.30 -10.90
C GLN A 48 0.45 -10.12 -9.56
N ASP A 49 0.88 -8.89 -9.26
CA ASP A 49 1.40 -8.50 -7.95
C ASP A 49 0.40 -8.91 -6.85
N PHE A 50 -0.88 -8.52 -6.97
CA PHE A 50 -1.89 -8.89 -5.97
C PHE A 50 -2.07 -10.41 -5.80
N LEU A 51 -1.95 -11.19 -6.88
CA LEU A 51 -2.01 -12.65 -6.79
C LEU A 51 -0.79 -13.21 -6.05
N GLU A 52 0.40 -12.68 -6.31
CA GLU A 52 1.66 -13.05 -5.66
C GLU A 52 1.59 -12.79 -4.15
N GLU A 53 1.20 -11.58 -3.73
CA GLU A 53 1.04 -11.24 -2.30
C GLU A 53 0.04 -12.18 -1.58
N CYS A 54 -1.03 -12.60 -2.28
CA CYS A 54 -1.99 -13.55 -1.72
C CYS A 54 -1.36 -14.94 -1.51
N TYR A 55 -0.49 -15.39 -2.42
CA TYR A 55 0.23 -16.65 -2.26
C TYR A 55 1.26 -16.57 -1.14
N GLU A 56 2.01 -15.48 -1.05
CA GLU A 56 3.00 -15.25 0.00
C GLU A 56 2.33 -15.16 1.38
N ALA A 57 1.16 -14.51 1.48
CA ALA A 57 0.37 -14.50 2.71
C ALA A 57 -0.10 -15.90 3.13
N VAL A 58 -0.48 -16.77 2.17
CA VAL A 58 -0.81 -18.16 2.45
C VAL A 58 0.42 -18.94 2.90
N GLU A 59 1.56 -18.78 2.23
CA GLU A 59 2.82 -19.40 2.62
C GLU A 59 3.22 -19.00 4.05
N ALA A 60 3.06 -17.72 4.41
CA ALA A 60 3.32 -17.23 5.76
C ALA A 60 2.44 -17.91 6.83
N ILE A 61 1.17 -18.19 6.51
CA ILE A 61 0.24 -18.93 7.37
C ILE A 61 0.68 -20.39 7.49
N GLU A 62 1.01 -21.03 6.37
CA GLU A 62 1.47 -22.42 6.35
C GLU A 62 2.79 -22.61 7.13
N ALA A 63 3.65 -21.60 7.11
CA ALA A 63 4.91 -21.56 7.85
C ALA A 63 4.75 -21.21 9.35
N ASP A 64 3.53 -20.89 9.83
CA ASP A 64 3.24 -20.37 11.18
C ASP A 64 4.18 -19.20 11.58
N SER A 65 4.51 -18.36 10.59
CA SER A 65 5.50 -17.31 10.73
C SER A 65 4.83 -15.95 10.95
N VAL A 66 4.69 -15.55 12.20
CA VAL A 66 4.14 -14.23 12.57
C VAL A 66 4.88 -13.06 11.89
N PRO A 67 6.22 -13.06 11.74
CA PRO A 67 6.90 -12.01 11.01
C PRO A 67 6.45 -11.92 9.54
N MET A 68 6.42 -13.05 8.83
CA MET A 68 5.99 -13.08 7.41
C MET A 68 4.53 -12.68 7.29
N MET A 69 3.66 -13.19 8.16
CA MET A 69 2.24 -12.84 8.13
C MET A 69 2.03 -11.33 8.27
N ARG A 70 2.87 -10.62 9.03
CA ARG A 70 2.76 -9.16 9.18
C ARG A 70 3.21 -8.40 7.93
N GLU A 71 4.16 -8.94 7.19
CA GLU A 71 4.69 -8.38 5.94
C GLU A 71 3.64 -8.56 4.84
N GLU A 72 3.33 -9.81 4.51
CA GLU A 72 2.48 -10.14 3.35
C GLU A 72 1.02 -9.67 3.53
N LEU A 73 0.47 -9.72 4.75
CA LEU A 73 -0.87 -9.15 4.98
C LEU A 73 -0.87 -7.61 4.87
N GLY A 74 0.28 -6.97 5.09
CA GLY A 74 0.48 -5.55 4.82
C GLY A 74 0.44 -5.26 3.33
N ASP A 75 1.10 -6.08 2.52
CA ASP A 75 1.13 -5.93 1.07
C ASP A 75 -0.21 -6.27 0.42
N VAL A 76 -0.91 -7.29 0.89
CA VAL A 76 -2.32 -7.55 0.54
C VAL A 76 -3.20 -6.34 0.87
N LEU A 77 -3.02 -5.71 2.03
CA LEU A 77 -3.79 -4.51 2.41
C LEU A 77 -3.46 -3.31 1.50
N LEU A 78 -2.18 -3.14 1.12
CA LEU A 78 -1.76 -2.13 0.16
C LEU A 78 -2.44 -2.34 -1.20
N GLN A 79 -2.45 -3.58 -1.70
CA GLN A 79 -3.10 -3.93 -2.97
C GLN A 79 -4.62 -3.67 -2.93
N VAL A 80 -5.30 -3.98 -1.81
CA VAL A 80 -6.73 -3.64 -1.63
C VAL A 80 -6.95 -2.12 -1.74
N VAL A 81 -6.11 -1.32 -1.09
CA VAL A 81 -6.17 0.14 -1.19
C VAL A 81 -5.92 0.61 -2.63
N PHE A 82 -4.93 0.02 -3.31
CA PHE A 82 -4.59 0.32 -4.70
C PHE A 82 -5.78 0.06 -5.65
N HIS A 83 -6.49 -1.05 -5.46
CA HIS A 83 -7.68 -1.41 -6.24
C HIS A 83 -8.93 -0.58 -5.90
N CYS A 84 -8.96 0.13 -4.77
CA CYS A 84 -10.13 0.88 -4.31
C CYS A 84 -10.00 2.41 -4.47
N GLN A 85 -8.90 2.90 -5.06
CA GLN A 85 -8.62 4.32 -5.28
C GLN A 85 -8.67 4.70 -6.77
#